data_AF-A0A4R4UMI3-F1
#
_entry.id   AF-A0A4R4UMI3-F1
#
_cell.length_a   1.000
_cell.length_b   1.000
_cell.length_c   1.000
_cell.angle_alpha   90.00
_cell.angle_beta   90.00
_cell.angle_gamma   90.00
#
_symmetry.space_group_name_H-M   'P 1'
#
loop_
_entity.id
_entity.type
_entity.pdbx_description
1 polymer ?
#
loop_
_entity_poly.entity_id
_entity_poly.type
_entity_poly.pdbx_seq_one_letter_code
_entity_poly.pdbx_strand_id
1 'polypeptide(L)' 'MADLDREAMRAVAQRIQRLSDEHWWSLDPSCRLMEKDAWVGPTGGRFDAQLHADQQELRDMLRQAVHSANQKLASIPDKP' A
#
# COMPACT_ATOMS: atom_id res chain seq x y z
N MET A 1 -2.31 11.29 29.88
CA MET A 1 -2.74 11.85 28.57
C MET A 1 -1.76 11.53 27.46
N ALA A 2 -0.45 11.80 27.60
CA ALA A 2 0.55 11.47 26.55
C ALA A 2 0.65 9.97 26.21
N ASP A 3 0.51 9.09 27.21
CA ASP A 3 0.55 7.64 26.99
C ASP A 3 -0.68 7.13 26.19
N LEU A 4 -1.86 7.66 26.52
CA LEU A 4 -3.10 7.40 25.78
C LEU A 4 -3.02 7.89 24.33
N ASP A 5 -2.33 9.01 24.08
CA ASP A 5 -2.12 9.55 22.73
C ASP A 5 -1.18 8.65 21.91
N ARG A 6 -0.14 8.10 22.55
CA ARG A 6 0.78 7.15 21.90
C ARG A 6 0.11 5.81 21.58
N GLU A 7 -0.70 5.27 22.49
CA GLU A 7 -1.47 4.05 22.25
C GLU A 7 -2.50 4.22 21.13
N ALA A 8 -3.21 5.36 21.12
CA ALA A 8 -4.13 5.70 20.03
C ALA A 8 -3.40 5.78 18.69
N MET A 9 -2.23 6.44 18.64
CA MET A 9 -1.41 6.51 17.43
C MET A 9 -0.91 5.12 17.00
N ARG A 10 -0.54 4.25 17.95
CA ARG A 10 -0.15 2.86 17.66
C ARG A 10 -1.30 2.08 17.04
N ALA A 11 -2.53 2.22 17.54
CA ALA A 11 -3.71 1.57 16.97
C ALA A 11 -4.00 2.07 15.53
N VAL A 12 -3.83 3.37 15.28
CA VAL A 12 -3.95 3.95 13.94
C VAL A 12 -2.88 3.39 12.99
N ALA A 13 -1.61 3.35 13.40
CA ALA A 13 -0.53 2.80 12.59
C ALA A 13 -0.75 1.32 12.25
N GLN A 14 -1.20 0.52 13.23
CA GLN A 14 -1.56 -0.89 13.01
C GLN A 14 -2.73 -1.05 12.03
N ARG A 15 -3.74 -0.17 12.08
CA ARG A 15 -4.85 -0.18 11.12
C ARG A 15 -4.38 0.15 9.71
N ILE A 16 -3.52 1.16 9.56
CA ILE A 16 -2.94 1.54 8.27
C ILE A 16 -2.10 0.39 7.70
N GLN A 17 -1.28 -0.27 8.54
CA GLN A 17 -0.52 -1.45 8.14
C GLN A 17 -1.44 -2.56 7.63
N ARG A 18 -2.46 -2.94 8.40
CA ARG A 18 -3.40 -4.00 8.02
C ARG A 18 -4.09 -3.72 6.69
N LEU A 19 -4.63 -2.52 6.53
CA LEU A 19 -5.27 -2.11 5.27
C LEU A 19 -4.26 -2.13 4.11
N SER A 20 -3.01 -1.75 4.36
CA SER A 20 -1.96 -1.80 3.35
C SER A 20 -1.63 -3.23 2.94
N ASP A 21 -1.53 -4.15 3.90
CA ASP A 21 -1.27 -5.57 3.62
C ASP A 21 -2.43 -6.22 2.87
N GLU A 22 -3.68 -5.91 3.24
CA GLU A 22 -4.90 -6.36 2.56
C GLU A 22 -4.94 -5.89 1.10
N HIS A 23 -4.55 -4.63 0.84
CA HIS A 23 -4.63 -4.05 -0.49
C HIS A 23 -3.36 -4.22 -1.34
N TRP A 24 -2.26 -4.72 -0.75
CA TRP A 24 -0.96 -4.84 -1.42
C TRP A 24 -1.01 -5.63 -2.73
N TRP A 25 -1.88 -6.63 -2.79
CA TRP A 25 -2.03 -7.55 -3.94
C TRP A 25 -3.31 -7.30 -4.76
N SER A 26 -4.04 -6.20 -4.54
CA SER A 26 -5.35 -5.98 -5.19
C SER A 26 -5.30 -6.02 -6.73
N LEU A 27 -4.19 -5.62 -7.35
CA LEU A 27 -4.01 -5.62 -8.81
C LEU A 27 -3.22 -6.83 -9.35
N ASP A 28 -2.72 -7.70 -8.47
CA ASP A 28 -1.94 -8.88 -8.87
C ASP A 28 -2.72 -9.86 -9.76
N PRO A 29 -4.00 -10.19 -9.46
CA PRO A 29 -4.79 -11.05 -10.33
C PRO A 29 -4.97 -10.46 -11.74
N SER A 30 -5.20 -9.14 -11.84
CA SER A 30 -5.36 -8.45 -13.12
C SER A 30 -4.07 -8.48 -13.95
N CYS A 31 -2.91 -8.26 -13.32
CA CYS A 31 -1.62 -8.36 -14.01
C CYS A 31 -1.38 -9.79 -14.52
N ARG A 32 -1.62 -10.82 -13.70
CA ARG A 32 -1.46 -12.23 -14.13
C ARG A 32 -2.38 -12.64 -15.27
N LEU A 33 -3.56 -12.03 -15.39
CA LEU A 33 -4.47 -12.28 -16.50
C LEU A 33 -3.93 -11.73 -17.82
N MET A 34 -3.09 -10.69 -17.79
CA MET A 34 -2.44 -10.12 -18.97
C MET A 34 -1.27 -10.96 -19.48
N GLU A 35 -0.51 -11.60 -18.58
CA GLU A 35 0.71 -12.37 -18.91
C GLU A 35 0.50 -13.56 -19.88
N LYS A 36 -0.73 -14.02 -20.11
CA LYS A 36 -1.03 -15.24 -20.89
C LYS A 36 -1.32 -15.00 -22.37
N ASP A 37 -0.83 -13.91 -22.95
CA ASP A 37 -1.21 -13.43 -24.29
C ASP A 37 -2.74 -13.33 -24.48
N ALA A 38 -3.48 -13.20 -23.37
CA ALA A 38 -4.94 -13.13 -23.40
C ALA A 38 -5.43 -11.88 -24.15
N TRP A 39 -4.56 -10.87 -24.26
CA TRP A 39 -4.84 -9.59 -24.91
C TRP A 39 -3.74 -9.28 -25.92
N VAL A 40 -4.03 -9.51 -27.20
CA VAL A 40 -3.08 -9.31 -28.30
C VAL A 40 -3.20 -7.92 -28.94
N GLY A 41 -2.09 -7.46 -29.50
CA GLY A 41 -2.02 -6.22 -30.26
C GLY A 41 -1.69 -4.97 -29.44
N PRO A 42 -1.55 -3.80 -30.09
CA PRO A 42 -1.02 -2.58 -29.49
C PRO A 42 -1.87 -2.03 -28.34
N THR A 43 -3.19 -2.25 -28.37
CA THR A 43 -4.09 -1.87 -27.28
C THR A 43 -3.89 -2.75 -26.05
N GLY A 44 -3.72 -4.06 -26.24
CA GLY A 44 -3.42 -5.00 -25.15
C GLY A 44 -2.12 -4.66 -24.45
N GLY A 45 -1.05 -4.42 -25.21
CA GLY A 45 0.25 -4.04 -24.65
C GLY A 45 0.23 -2.69 -23.91
N ARG A 46 -0.56 -1.71 -24.36
CA ARG A 46 -0.74 -0.45 -23.62
C ARG A 46 -1.49 -0.64 -22.32
N PHE A 47 -2.54 -1.45 -22.34
CA PHE A 47 -3.32 -1.75 -21.14
C PHE A 47 -2.50 -2.53 -20.11
N ASP A 48 -1.70 -3.49 -20.55
CA ASP A 48 -0.75 -4.23 -19.70
C ASP A 48 0.24 -3.28 -19.00
N ALA A 49 0.89 -2.41 -19.79
CA ALA A 49 1.79 -1.41 -19.24
C ALA A 49 1.12 -0.47 -18.23
N GLN A 50 -0.14 -0.07 -18.49
CA GLN A 50 -0.91 0.75 -17.56
C GLN A 50 -1.23 0.01 -16.27
N LEU A 51 -1.67 -1.26 -16.34
CA LEU A 51 -1.96 -2.07 -15.16
C LEU A 51 -0.74 -2.25 -14.25
N HIS A 52 0.43 -2.48 -14.84
CA HIS A 52 1.68 -2.56 -14.09
C HIS A 52 2.09 -1.22 -13.49
N ALA A 53 1.88 -0.11 -14.19
CA ALA A 53 2.10 1.24 -13.65
C ALA A 53 1.17 1.53 -12.45
N ASP A 54 -0.12 1.23 -12.58
CA ASP A 54 -1.12 1.41 -11.52
C ASP A 54 -0.81 0.51 -10.30
N GLN A 55 -0.33 -0.72 -10.53
CA GLN A 55 0.12 -1.62 -9.45
C GLN A 55 1.31 -1.01 -8.69
N GLN A 56 2.27 -0.44 -9.39
CA GLN A 56 3.42 0.19 -8.78
C GLN A 56 3.02 1.44 -7.99
N GLU A 57 2.17 2.30 -8.57
CA GLU A 57 1.65 3.50 -7.91
C GLU A 57 0.89 3.15 -6.61
N LEU A 58 0.01 2.15 -6.66
CA LEU A 58 -0.70 1.67 -5.48
C LEU A 58 0.28 1.21 -4.38
N ARG A 59 1.29 0.40 -4.74
CA ARG A 59 2.29 -0.08 -3.78
C ARG A 59 3.10 1.06 -3.16
N ASP A 60 3.43 2.08 -3.94
CA ASP A 60 4.17 3.23 -3.45
C ASP A 60 3.32 4.08 -2.50
N MET A 61 2.04 4.30 -2.81
CA MET A 61 1.09 4.97 -1.91
C MET A 61 0.92 4.22 -0.59
N LEU A 62 0.74 2.90 -0.63
CA LEU A 62 0.62 2.06 0.56
C LEU A 62 1.89 2.10 1.41
N ARG A 63 3.07 1.97 0.79
CA ARG A 63 4.37 2.10 1.48
C ARG A 63 4.50 3.46 2.16
N GLN A 64 4.13 4.54 1.47
CA GLN A 64 4.20 5.89 2.01
C GLN A 64 3.25 6.09 3.19
N ALA A 65 2.02 5.55 3.12
CA ALA A 65 1.05 5.64 4.20
C ALA A 65 1.56 4.95 5.47
N VAL A 66 2.07 3.72 5.34
CA VAL A 66 2.69 2.97 6.46
C VAL A 66 3.91 3.72 7.01
N HIS A 67 4.80 4.18 6.14
CA HIS A 67 5.99 4.90 6.56
C HIS A 67 5.64 6.18 7.33
N SER A 68 4.71 6.97 6.83
CA SER A 68 4.23 8.20 7.48
C SER A 68 3.60 7.91 8.84
N ALA A 69 2.79 6.86 8.95
CA ALA A 69 2.19 6.46 10.23
C ALA A 69 3.25 6.04 11.26
N ASN A 70 4.23 5.25 10.84
CA ASN A 70 5.32 4.80 11.72
C ASN A 70 6.25 5.95 12.12
N GLN A 71 6.55 6.89 11.21
CA GLN A 71 7.32 8.09 11.53
C GLN A 71 6.60 8.95 12.58
N LYS A 72 5.29 9.16 12.42
CA LYS A 72 4.47 9.89 13.40
C LYS A 72 4.47 9.21 14.76
N LEU A 73 4.31 7.89 14.81
CA LEU A 73 4.37 7.12 16.05
C LEU A 73 5.75 7.21 16.73
N ALA A 74 6.84 7.11 15.95
CA ALA A 74 8.20 7.22 16.46
C ALA A 74 8.55 8.62 16.99
N SER A 75 7.84 9.65 16.52
CA SER A 75 8.02 11.04 16.97
C SER A 75 7.35 11.31 18.32
N ILE A 76 6.48 10.41 18.81
CA ILE A 76 5.85 10.54 20.12
C ILE A 76 6.80 9.95 21.18
N PRO A 77 7.23 10.74 22.19
CA PRO A 77 8.16 10.28 23.22
C PRO A 77 7.65 9.04 23.94
N ASP A 78 8.50 8.03 24.07
CA ASP A 78 8.28 6.92 24.99
C ASP A 78 8.65 7.41 26.38
N LYS A 79 7.66 7.62 27.26
CA LYS A 79 7.94 8.04 28.62
C LYS A 79 8.25 6.78 29.45
N PRO A 80 9.40 6.72 30.16
CA PRO A 80 9.75 5.57 30.98
C PRO A 80 8.83 5.42 32.20
#